data_AF-A0A835GYQ3-F1
#
_entry.id   AF-A0A835GYQ3-F1
#
_cell.length_a   1.000
_cell.length_b   1.000
_cell.length_c   1.000
_cell.angle_alpha   90.00
_cell.angle_beta   90.00
_cell.angle_gamma   90.00
#
_symmetry.space_group_name_H-M   'P 1'
#
loop_
_entity.id
_entity.type
_entity.pdbx_description
1 polymer ?
#
loop_
_entity_poly.entity_id
_entity_poly.type
_entity_poly.pdbx_seq_one_letter_code
_entity_poly.pdbx_strand_id
1 'polypeptide(L)'
;MLSVLLATAGAVMSIKNFENAFNNNHQRIGVGLYGIIWVQALIGFLRPRRGSKQRSMWFFAHWLSGTAITILGIMNVYTGLQAYHRRTYKSVKLWSTLFTAEICLIVFLYLFQDKWDYLKKQGVILGSEPVKPESVSLHGENQKDLEQRRPTQALAVENERFRFP
;
A
#
# COMPACT_ATOMS: atom_id res chain seq x y z
N MET A 1 11.76 24.16 5.85
CA MET A 1 11.56 25.57 5.48
C MET A 1 11.84 25.83 4.00
N LEU A 2 12.91 25.28 3.42
CA LEU A 2 13.20 25.38 1.98
C LEU A 2 12.04 24.88 1.08
N SER A 3 11.40 23.76 1.43
CA SER A 3 10.26 23.20 0.69
C SER A 3 9.04 24.12 0.69
N VAL A 4 8.81 24.84 1.79
CA VAL A 4 7.70 25.81 1.90
C VAL A 4 7.99 27.00 1.01
N LEU A 5 9.21 27.52 1.04
CA LEU A 5 9.64 28.63 0.18
C LEU A 5 9.53 28.29 -1.31
N LEU A 6 9.99 27.10 -1.72
CA LEU A 6 9.87 26.60 -3.09
C LEU A 6 8.40 26.42 -3.51
N ALA A 7 7.55 25.91 -2.62
CA ALA A 7 6.11 25.77 -2.87
C ALA A 7 5.44 27.15 -3.07
N THR A 8 5.74 28.13 -2.22
CA THR A 8 5.23 29.51 -2.38
C THR A 8 5.77 30.19 -3.63
N ALA A 9 7.06 30.01 -3.96
CA ALA A 9 7.64 30.58 -5.18
C ALA A 9 6.99 29.99 -6.44
N GLY A 10 6.77 28.67 -6.47
CA GLY A 10 6.05 28.00 -7.55
C GLY A 10 4.60 28.47 -7.67
N ALA A 11 3.90 28.64 -6.55
CA ALA A 11 2.52 29.16 -6.53
C ALA A 11 2.43 30.61 -7.04
N VAL A 12 3.33 31.49 -6.58
CA VAL A 12 3.38 32.89 -7.01
C VAL A 12 3.75 33.00 -8.49
N MET A 13 4.73 32.22 -8.96
CA MET A 13 5.11 32.20 -10.38
C MET A 13 3.97 31.67 -11.26
N SER A 14 3.24 30.65 -10.78
CA SER A 14 2.05 30.11 -11.45
C SER A 14 0.96 31.18 -11.59
N ILE A 15 0.62 31.88 -10.50
CA ILE A 15 -0.38 32.97 -10.49
C ILE A 15 0.04 34.15 -11.38
N LYS A 16 1.32 34.55 -11.34
CA LYS A 16 1.83 35.66 -12.16
C LYS A 16 1.89 35.35 -13.65
N ASN A 17 2.12 34.10 -14.05
CA ASN A 17 2.06 33.66 -15.44
C ASN A 17 0.66 33.22 -15.90
N PHE A 18 -0.37 33.34 -15.04
CA PHE A 18 -1.77 33.10 -15.40
C PHE A 18 -2.44 34.30 -16.11
N GLU A 19 -1.67 35.24 -16.65
CA GLU A 19 -2.22 36.21 -17.59
C GLU A 19 -2.45 35.55 -18.96
N ASN A 20 -3.72 35.23 -19.18
CA ASN A 20 -4.39 35.42 -20.46
C ASN A 20 -4.20 34.33 -21.52
N ALA A 21 -4.79 33.15 -21.28
CA ALA A 21 -5.68 32.47 -22.24
C ALA A 21 -6.20 31.14 -21.66
N PHE A 22 -7.14 31.15 -20.71
CA PHE A 22 -7.91 29.95 -20.33
C PHE A 22 -8.92 29.53 -21.43
N ASN A 23 -8.58 29.72 -22.69
CA ASN A 23 -9.46 29.39 -23.81
C ASN A 23 -9.35 27.91 -24.24
N ASN A 24 -8.53 27.12 -23.52
CA ASN A 24 -8.35 25.70 -23.80
C ASN A 24 -8.65 24.85 -22.56
N ASN A 25 -9.50 23.84 -22.72
CA ASN A 25 -9.93 22.95 -21.64
C ASN A 25 -8.74 22.27 -20.94
N HIS A 26 -7.65 22.01 -21.65
CA HIS A 26 -6.43 21.43 -21.09
C HIS A 26 -5.81 22.31 -19.99
N GLN A 27 -5.69 23.63 -20.22
CA GLN A 27 -5.10 24.53 -19.21
C GLN A 27 -5.99 24.63 -17.97
N ARG A 28 -7.32 24.70 -18.14
CA ARG A 28 -8.26 24.76 -17.00
C ARG A 28 -8.19 23.49 -16.14
N ILE A 29 -8.15 22.33 -16.79
CA ILE A 29 -8.02 21.03 -16.11
C ILE A 29 -6.66 20.96 -15.38
N GLY A 30 -5.56 21.34 -16.04
CA GLY A 30 -4.22 21.31 -15.45
C GLY A 30 -4.06 22.15 -14.19
N VAL A 31 -4.66 23.35 -14.15
CA VAL A 31 -4.62 24.23 -12.96
C VAL A 31 -5.44 23.68 -11.82
N GLY A 32 -6.66 23.21 -12.12
CA GLY A 32 -7.50 22.55 -11.12
C GLY A 32 -6.78 21.35 -10.52
N LEU A 33 -6.16 20.52 -11.37
CA LEU A 33 -5.38 19.37 -10.94
C LEU A 33 -4.22 19.76 -10.03
N TYR A 34 -3.46 20.80 -10.39
CA TYR A 34 -2.35 21.30 -9.61
C TYR A 34 -2.79 21.74 -8.20
N GLY A 35 -3.87 22.51 -8.10
CA GLY A 35 -4.43 22.93 -6.82
C GLY A 35 -4.86 21.73 -5.95
N ILE A 36 -5.53 20.74 -6.57
CA ILE A 36 -6.00 19.54 -5.86
C ILE A 36 -4.82 18.70 -5.34
N ILE A 37 -3.73 18.58 -6.09
CA ILE A 37 -2.51 17.87 -5.65
C ILE A 37 -1.95 18.49 -4.37
N TRP A 38 -1.87 19.83 -4.29
CA TRP A 38 -1.40 20.53 -3.09
C TRP A 38 -2.33 20.33 -1.90
N VAL A 39 -3.65 20.39 -2.11
CA VAL A 39 -4.63 20.12 -1.07
C VAL A 39 -4.51 18.68 -0.58
N GLN A 40 -4.32 17.70 -1.47
CA GLN A 40 -4.17 16.31 -1.11
C GLN A 40 -2.89 16.05 -0.30
N ALA A 41 -1.78 16.70 -0.65
CA ALA A 41 -0.53 16.65 0.11
C ALA A 41 -0.68 17.25 1.52
N LEU A 42 -1.38 18.39 1.64
CA LEU A 42 -1.66 19.03 2.93
C LEU A 42 -2.57 18.17 3.81
N ILE A 43 -3.62 17.59 3.25
CA ILE A 43 -4.51 16.64 3.94
C ILE A 43 -3.73 15.42 4.41
N GLY A 44 -2.80 14.92 3.58
CA GLY A 44 -1.85 13.86 3.90
C GLY A 44 -1.01 14.14 5.16
N PHE A 45 -0.55 15.38 5.31
CA PHE A 45 0.21 15.82 6.47
C PHE A 45 -0.64 15.94 7.73
N LEU A 46 -1.91 16.34 7.60
CA LEU A 46 -2.87 16.50 8.71
C LEU A 46 -3.45 15.15 9.21
N ARG A 47 -2.65 14.09 9.17
CA ARG A 47 -3.07 12.73 9.49
C ARG A 47 -3.66 12.62 10.92
N PRO A 48 -4.89 12.09 11.08
CA PRO A 48 -5.52 11.93 12.40
C PRO A 48 -4.77 10.96 13.33
N ARG A 49 -4.88 11.21 14.65
CA ARG A 49 -4.29 10.37 15.72
C ARG A 49 -4.83 8.93 15.68
N ARG A 50 -4.00 7.96 16.09
CA ARG A 50 -4.37 6.53 16.07
C ARG A 50 -5.56 6.26 17.01
N GLY A 51 -6.52 5.43 16.58
CA GLY A 51 -7.62 4.91 17.42
C GLY A 51 -9.02 5.51 17.18
N SER A 52 -9.18 6.51 16.32
CA SER A 52 -10.49 7.11 16.01
C SER A 52 -11.14 6.54 14.74
N LYS A 53 -12.48 6.43 14.72
CA LYS A 53 -13.25 6.13 13.49
C LYS A 53 -12.92 7.11 12.34
N GLN A 54 -12.57 8.35 12.70
CA GLN A 54 -12.16 9.41 11.77
C GLN A 54 -10.90 9.05 10.97
N ARG A 55 -9.96 8.27 11.53
CA ARG A 55 -8.75 7.85 10.82
C ARG A 55 -9.04 6.88 9.68
N SER A 56 -10.02 5.99 9.84
CA SER A 56 -10.43 5.05 8.79
C SER A 56 -11.12 5.80 7.64
N MET A 57 -12.03 6.73 7.96
CA MET A 57 -12.67 7.58 6.95
C MET A 57 -11.65 8.47 6.23
N TRP A 58 -10.71 9.09 6.96
CA TRP A 58 -9.63 9.88 6.37
C TRP A 58 -8.76 9.02 5.45
N PHE A 59 -8.42 7.80 5.85
CA PHE A 59 -7.62 6.90 5.03
C PHE A 59 -8.35 6.55 3.72
N PHE A 60 -9.63 6.17 3.80
CA PHE A 60 -10.42 5.86 2.61
C PHE A 60 -10.57 7.06 1.68
N ALA A 61 -10.91 8.24 2.22
CA ALA A 61 -11.06 9.46 1.43
C ALA A 61 -9.74 9.92 0.80
N HIS A 62 -8.63 9.87 1.56
CA HIS A 62 -7.30 10.23 1.07
C HIS A 62 -6.79 9.25 0.00
N TRP A 63 -7.06 7.94 0.17
CA TRP A 63 -6.74 6.92 -0.80
C TRP A 63 -7.56 7.04 -2.09
N LEU A 64 -8.88 7.22 -1.96
CA LEU A 64 -9.79 7.36 -3.10
C LEU A 64 -9.46 8.63 -3.89
N SER A 65 -9.26 9.76 -3.21
CA SER A 65 -8.87 11.02 -3.85
C SER A 65 -7.49 10.92 -4.50
N GLY A 66 -6.51 10.27 -3.86
CA GLY A 66 -5.20 10.02 -4.47
C GLY A 66 -5.31 9.23 -5.78
N THR A 67 -6.13 8.18 -5.80
CA THR A 67 -6.40 7.40 -7.01
C THR A 67 -7.05 8.25 -8.10
N ALA A 68 -8.07 9.03 -7.75
CA ALA A 68 -8.76 9.92 -8.69
C ALA A 68 -7.81 10.97 -9.30
N ILE A 69 -6.94 11.57 -8.49
CA ILE A 69 -5.94 12.55 -8.93
C ILE A 69 -4.95 11.91 -9.91
N THR A 70 -4.48 10.68 -9.65
CA THR A 70 -3.59 9.97 -10.56
C THR A 70 -4.25 9.74 -11.93
N ILE A 71 -5.50 9.28 -11.95
CA ILE A 71 -6.26 9.07 -13.19
C ILE A 71 -6.44 10.39 -13.94
N LEU A 72 -6.86 11.46 -13.24
CA LEU A 72 -7.02 12.79 -13.82
C LEU A 72 -5.68 13.35 -14.33
N GLY A 73 -4.56 13.05 -13.67
CA GLY A 73 -3.21 13.42 -14.11
C GLY A 73 -2.82 12.76 -15.42
N ILE A 74 -3.07 11.45 -15.56
CA ILE A 74 -2.86 10.72 -16.82
C ILE A 74 -3.69 11.34 -17.95
N MET A 75 -4.98 11.59 -17.71
CA MET A 75 -5.85 12.26 -18.70
C MET A 75 -5.36 13.67 -19.05
N ASN A 76 -4.85 14.42 -18.08
CA ASN A 76 -4.29 15.75 -18.31
C ASN A 76 -3.06 15.70 -19.23
N VAL A 77 -2.19 14.71 -19.08
CA VAL A 77 -1.03 14.53 -19.98
C VAL A 77 -1.48 14.22 -21.41
N TYR A 78 -2.41 13.28 -21.61
CA TYR A 78 -2.90 12.96 -22.96
C TYR A 78 -3.63 14.12 -23.64
N THR A 79 -4.48 14.84 -22.90
CA THR A 79 -5.15 16.04 -23.44
C THR A 79 -4.15 17.15 -23.76
N GLY A 80 -3.05 17.26 -23.00
CA GLY A 80 -1.95 18.18 -23.27
C GLY A 80 -1.18 17.84 -24.54
N LEU A 81 -0.84 16.56 -24.73
CA LEU A 81 -0.22 16.07 -25.97
C LEU A 81 -1.14 16.32 -27.17
N GLN A 82 -2.43 16.07 -27.04
CA GLN A 82 -3.38 16.34 -28.13
C GLN A 82 -3.46 17.84 -28.47
N ALA A 83 -3.51 18.70 -27.46
CA ALA A 83 -3.49 20.15 -27.65
C ALA A 83 -2.18 20.63 -28.29
N TYR A 84 -1.05 20.06 -27.90
CA TYR A 84 0.27 20.34 -28.47
C TYR A 84 0.37 19.91 -29.94
N HIS A 85 -0.13 18.72 -30.27
CA HIS A 85 -0.19 18.24 -31.65
C HIS A 85 -0.98 19.20 -32.54
N ARG A 86 -2.14 19.68 -32.05
CA ARG A 86 -3.01 20.58 -32.81
C ARG A 86 -2.42 21.98 -32.99
N ARG A 87 -1.55 22.43 -32.07
CA ARG A 87 -0.89 23.74 -32.12
C ARG A 87 0.37 23.75 -32.99
N THR A 88 1.14 22.66 -32.98
CA THR A 88 2.46 22.60 -33.61
C THR A 88 2.51 21.74 -34.87
N TYR A 89 1.45 20.97 -35.15
CA TYR A 89 1.38 19.93 -36.19
C TYR A 89 2.46 18.84 -36.08
N LYS A 90 3.28 18.86 -35.02
CA LYS A 90 4.32 17.86 -34.77
C LYS A 90 3.70 16.58 -34.26
N SER A 91 4.17 15.43 -34.75
CA SER A 91 3.74 14.12 -34.27
C SER A 91 4.02 13.98 -32.77
N VAL A 92 2.98 13.69 -31.99
CA VAL A 92 3.08 13.41 -30.55
C VAL A 92 3.15 11.91 -30.25
N LYS A 93 3.19 11.07 -31.29
CA LYS A 93 3.18 9.61 -31.15
C LYS A 93 4.33 9.13 -30.28
N LEU A 94 5.55 9.63 -30.50
CA LEU A 94 6.73 9.26 -29.70
C LEU A 94 6.52 9.57 -28.21
N TRP A 95 6.10 10.80 -27.88
CA TRP A 95 5.85 11.21 -26.50
C TRP A 95 4.73 10.42 -25.85
N SER A 96 3.65 10.17 -26.58
CA SER A 96 2.55 9.34 -26.11
C SER A 96 3.00 7.91 -25.83
N THR A 97 3.73 7.29 -26.75
CA THR A 97 4.24 5.92 -26.60
C THR A 97 5.20 5.80 -25.42
N LEU A 98 6.11 6.76 -25.25
CA LEU A 98 7.02 6.79 -24.10
C LEU A 98 6.26 6.88 -22.78
N PHE A 99 5.27 7.77 -22.68
CA PHE A 99 4.46 7.91 -21.48
C PHE A 99 3.63 6.66 -21.18
N THR A 100 3.02 6.04 -22.21
CA THR A 100 2.32 4.76 -22.04
C THR A 100 3.27 3.66 -21.59
N ALA A 101 4.46 3.57 -22.18
CA ALA A 101 5.47 2.58 -21.80
C ALA A 101 5.93 2.76 -20.35
N GLU A 102 6.11 4.01 -19.90
CA GLU A 102 6.42 4.34 -18.50
C GLU A 102 5.32 3.85 -17.54
N ILE A 103 4.05 4.16 -17.82
CA ILE A 103 2.93 3.68 -16.98
C ILE A 103 2.89 2.15 -16.94
N CYS A 104 3.05 1.49 -18.09
CA CYS A 104 3.10 0.03 -18.16
C CYS A 104 4.27 -0.54 -17.35
N LEU A 105 5.44 0.09 -17.41
CA LEU A 105 6.61 -0.31 -16.64
C LEU A 105 6.36 -0.15 -15.14
N ILE A 106 5.76 0.96 -14.69
CA ILE A 106 5.42 1.18 -13.27
C ILE A 106 4.42 0.13 -12.78
N VAL A 107 3.37 -0.16 -13.56
CA VAL A 107 2.38 -1.20 -13.22
C VAL A 107 3.04 -2.58 -13.16
N PHE A 108 3.92 -2.89 -14.11
CA PHE A 108 4.67 -4.14 -14.11
C PHE A 108 5.55 -4.27 -12.86
N LEU A 109 6.32 -3.23 -12.52
CA LEU A 109 7.16 -3.21 -11.33
C LEU A 109 6.32 -3.32 -10.04
N TYR A 110 5.16 -2.66 -9.98
CA TYR A 110 4.24 -2.75 -8.85
C TYR A 110 3.73 -4.19 -8.65
N LEU A 111 3.30 -4.85 -9.72
CA LEU A 111 2.88 -6.26 -9.67
C LEU A 111 4.05 -7.20 -9.34
N PHE A 112 5.23 -6.90 -9.85
CA PHE A 112 6.43 -7.68 -9.57
C PHE A 112 6.87 -7.59 -8.11
N GLN A 113 6.79 -6.40 -7.49
CA GLN A 113 7.09 -6.19 -6.07
C GLN A 113 6.19 -7.04 -5.17
N ASP A 114 4.89 -7.12 -5.46
CA ASP A 114 3.94 -7.98 -4.74
C ASP A 114 4.44 -9.44 -4.73
N LYS A 115 4.77 -9.98 -5.91
CA LYS A 115 5.26 -11.36 -6.06
C LYS A 115 6.64 -11.58 -5.45
N TRP A 116 7.53 -10.60 -5.53
CA TRP A 116 8.87 -10.69 -4.98
C TRP A 116 8.87 -10.84 -3.46
N ASP A 117 7.93 -10.20 -2.75
CA ASP A 117 7.78 -10.37 -1.31
C ASP A 117 7.21 -11.75 -0.93
N TYR A 118 6.35 -12.35 -1.76
CA TYR A 118 5.95 -13.75 -1.61
C TYR A 118 7.14 -14.71 -1.83
N LEU A 119 7.94 -14.47 -2.87
CA LEU A 119 9.12 -15.29 -3.19
C LEU A 119 10.20 -15.20 -2.09
N LYS A 120 10.46 -14.02 -1.53
CA LYS A 120 11.34 -13.89 -0.35
C LYS A 120 10.81 -14.67 0.84
N LYS A 121 9.51 -14.59 1.12
CA LYS A 121 8.90 -15.34 2.23
C LYS A 121 9.00 -16.85 2.02
N GLN A 122 8.87 -17.33 0.78
CA GLN A 122 9.07 -18.75 0.46
C GLN A 122 10.55 -19.17 0.53
N GLY A 123 11.48 -18.36 0.02
CA GLY A 123 12.91 -18.63 0.10
C GLY A 123 13.47 -18.60 1.53
N VAL A 124 12.94 -17.73 2.40
CA VAL A 124 13.26 -17.71 3.84
C VAL A 124 12.73 -18.97 4.54
N ILE A 125 11.55 -19.46 4.17
CA ILE A 125 10.99 -20.72 4.71
C ILE A 125 11.76 -21.95 4.22
N LEU A 126 12.24 -21.96 2.96
CA LEU A 126 13.02 -23.06 2.40
C LEU A 126 14.48 -23.10 2.92
N GLY A 127 15.07 -21.93 3.20
CA GLY A 127 16.40 -21.82 3.82
C GLY A 127 16.41 -22.15 5.32
N SER A 128 15.23 -22.25 5.93
CA SER A 128 15.01 -22.69 7.31
C SER A 128 14.22 -24.00 7.36
N GLU A 129 14.59 -25.01 6.56
CA GLU A 129 14.32 -26.38 6.97
C GLU A 129 15.31 -26.73 8.10
N PRO A 130 14.91 -26.75 9.39
CA PRO A 130 15.58 -27.64 10.29
C PRO A 130 15.28 -29.05 9.78
N VAL A 131 16.34 -29.82 9.53
CA VAL A 131 16.24 -31.29 9.49
C VAL A 131 15.38 -31.68 10.68
N LYS A 132 14.16 -32.12 10.41
CA LYS A 132 13.18 -32.56 11.40
C LYS A 132 13.85 -33.65 12.24
N PRO A 133 14.14 -33.45 13.54
CA PRO A 133 14.42 -34.58 14.39
C PRO A 133 13.07 -35.22 14.66
N GLU A 134 12.87 -36.40 14.09
CA GLU A 134 11.76 -37.32 14.34
C GLU A 134 11.80 -37.85 15.80
N SER A 135 11.84 -36.98 16.80
CA SER A 135 12.00 -37.41 18.20
C SER A 135 11.27 -36.58 19.26
N VAL A 136 10.57 -35.49 18.92
CA VAL A 136 9.95 -34.63 19.96
C VAL A 136 8.49 -35.00 20.28
N SER A 137 7.83 -35.86 19.50
CA SER A 137 6.42 -36.22 19.77
C SER A 137 6.23 -37.35 20.79
N LEU A 138 7.24 -38.18 21.05
CA LEU A 138 7.10 -39.37 21.91
C LEU A 138 7.30 -39.11 23.41
N HIS A 139 7.89 -37.97 23.81
CA HIS A 139 8.19 -37.68 25.22
C HIS A 139 7.08 -36.88 25.92
N GLY A 140 6.43 -35.97 25.20
CA GLY A 140 5.37 -35.13 25.77
C GLY A 140 4.02 -35.81 25.95
N GLU A 141 3.73 -36.84 25.15
CA GLU A 141 2.45 -37.58 25.22
C GLU A 141 2.50 -38.63 26.35
N ASN A 142 3.59 -39.40 26.44
CA ASN A 142 3.79 -40.38 27.51
C ASN A 142 3.80 -39.74 28.91
N GLN A 143 4.37 -38.54 29.06
CA GLN A 143 4.42 -37.88 30.37
C GLN A 143 3.05 -37.37 30.82
N LYS A 144 2.23 -36.86 29.90
CA LYS A 144 0.85 -36.45 30.20
C LYS A 144 -0.04 -37.64 30.53
N ASP A 145 0.13 -38.76 29.83
CA ASP A 145 -0.59 -40.00 30.12
C ASP A 145 -0.16 -40.63 31.46
N LEU A 146 1.12 -40.59 31.80
CA LEU A 146 1.64 -41.08 33.10
C LEU A 146 1.22 -40.18 34.28
N GLU A 147 1.14 -38.87 34.07
CA GLU A 147 0.72 -37.90 35.07
C GLU A 147 -0.80 -37.92 35.29
N GLN A 148 -1.58 -38.23 34.24
CA GLN A 148 -3.03 -38.41 34.33
C GLN A 148 -3.44 -39.79 34.88
N ARG A 149 -2.62 -40.84 34.67
CA ARG A 149 -2.86 -42.16 35.29
C ARG A 149 -2.48 -42.23 36.78
N ARG A 150 -1.55 -41.40 37.26
CA ARG A 150 -1.15 -41.35 38.68
C ARG A 150 -2.30 -41.08 39.67
N PRO A 151 -3.16 -40.06 39.50
CA PRO A 151 -4.27 -39.83 40.42
C PRO A 151 -5.36 -40.92 40.31
N THR A 152 -5.53 -41.49 39.12
CA THR A 152 -6.55 -42.52 38.86
C THR A 152 -6.19 -43.86 39.52
N GLN A 153 -4.91 -44.24 39.53
CA GLN A 153 -4.46 -45.46 40.21
C GLN A 153 -4.43 -45.31 41.74
N ALA A 154 -4.09 -44.14 42.26
CA ALA A 154 -4.13 -43.88 43.71
C ALA A 154 -5.56 -44.02 44.27
N LEU A 155 -6.56 -43.51 43.54
CA LEU A 155 -7.98 -43.64 43.92
C LEU A 155 -8.51 -45.08 43.79
N ALA A 156 -8.01 -45.87 42.83
CA ALA A 156 -8.38 -47.27 42.69
C ALA A 156 -7.81 -48.13 43.84
N VAL A 157 -6.55 -47.89 44.24
CA VAL A 157 -5.91 -48.59 45.36
C VAL A 157 -6.55 -48.22 46.70
N GLU A 158 -6.97 -46.96 46.87
CA GLU A 158 -7.70 -46.54 48.07
C GLU A 158 -9.10 -47.14 48.15
N ASN A 159 -9.84 -47.21 47.03
CA ASN A 159 -11.17 -47.82 46.98
C ASN A 159 -11.13 -49.35 47.23
N GLU A 160 -10.07 -50.04 46.80
CA GLU A 160 -9.84 -51.46 47.11
C GLU A 160 -9.50 -51.68 48.59
N ARG A 161 -8.77 -50.75 49.22
CA ARG A 161 -8.40 -50.82 50.64
C ARG A 161 -9.62 -50.69 51.59
N PHE A 162 -10.70 -50.05 51.14
CA PHE A 162 -11.93 -49.87 51.91
C PHE A 162 -13.02 -50.92 51.62
N ARG A 163 -12.77 -51.92 50.76
CA ARG A 163 -13.79 -52.90 50.31
C ARG A 163 -13.66 -54.30 50.94
N PHE A 164 -12.77 -54.52 51.90
CA PHE A 164 -12.69 -55.80 52.61
C PHE A 164 -12.91 -55.61 54.12
N PRO A 165 -13.92 -56.26 54.73
CA PRO A 165 -14.08 -56.33 56.18
C PRO A 165 -13.06 -57.29 56.83
#